data_AF-A0A1Y3KQ78-F1
#
_entry.id   AF-A0A1Y3KQ78-F1
#
_cell.length_a   1.000
_cell.length_b   1.000
_cell.length_c   1.000
_cell.angle_alpha   90.00
_cell.angle_beta   90.00
_cell.angle_gamma   90.00
#
_symmetry.space_group_name_H-M   'P 1'
#
loop_
_entity.id
_entity.type
_entity.pdbx_description
1 polymer ?
#
loop_
_entity_poly.entity_id
_entity_poly.type
_entity_poly.pdbx_seq_one_letter_code
_entity_poly.pdbx_strand_id
1 'polypeptide(L)'
;MDATSTSTSSKVEPESKLSASLKSRHLTMMSIAGVIGGALFVGSGSVIHSAGPAAILAYLAGGILVVLIMRMLGEMATSSPDTGSFSTYAERAIGRWAGFTIGWLYWWFWVILMAWEAYVAGKILHGWFPSISVNVFVLATTLVLISVNFFNVKHYGEFEFWFALIKVVAIICFLVVCGLAVANLWPTGEVHGISNLTAQGFMPNGVEAVVVAMLGVMFAFLGAEIVTIAAAESKNPSEQIVKATNSVVWRVCLFYVGSIFLIVALVPWNDPLMGQSGYGSYRRTLELLGIPGAEFVMNFVVLTSVSSCLISAHYTASRMLFSLSTRGDAPSFFKITRAGTGVPVFAIIGSCSVAVFVALINFSDTLRPKDVLDVLMNTTGMIALLVYLVIAFSQLKMRRKLEAEGKEIRLKMWLFPWLTYLVIVFIIGCLVTMAFVPDYQVLVFSTGAAAAIVALMGVFMHVRAARQLKG
;
A
#
# COMPACT_ATOMS: atom_id res chain seq x y z
N MET A 1 16.11 -66.44 17.85
CA MET A 1 16.79 -65.25 17.31
C MET A 1 15.73 -64.46 16.55
N ASP A 2 14.96 -63.65 17.28
CA ASP A 2 13.91 -62.82 16.70
C ASP A 2 14.49 -61.45 16.39
N ALA A 3 14.69 -61.17 15.10
CA ALA A 3 15.10 -59.86 14.61
C ALA A 3 13.84 -58.99 14.48
N THR A 4 13.68 -58.08 15.43
CA THR A 4 12.70 -57.00 15.45
C THR A 4 12.89 -56.08 14.24
N SER A 5 11.91 -56.09 13.34
CA SER A 5 11.77 -55.10 12.26
C SER A 5 11.45 -53.73 12.87
N THR A 6 12.46 -52.88 12.97
CA THR A 6 12.30 -51.48 13.37
C THR A 6 11.69 -50.72 12.21
N SER A 7 10.40 -50.39 12.31
CA SER A 7 9.73 -49.45 11.42
C SER A 7 10.36 -48.07 11.60
N THR A 8 11.11 -47.61 10.61
CA THR A 8 11.56 -46.23 10.48
C THR A 8 10.34 -45.32 10.28
N SER A 9 9.80 -44.83 11.39
CA SER A 9 8.89 -43.69 11.40
C SER A 9 9.64 -42.48 10.84
N SER A 10 9.39 -42.15 9.57
CA SER A 10 9.78 -40.87 9.01
C SER A 10 9.09 -39.77 9.84
N LYS A 11 9.86 -39.06 10.66
CA LYS A 11 9.40 -37.80 11.29
C LYS A 11 8.90 -36.88 10.18
N VAL A 12 7.59 -36.79 10.03
CA VAL A 12 6.95 -35.73 9.25
C VAL A 12 7.34 -34.42 9.95
N GLU A 13 8.25 -33.65 9.35
CA GLU A 13 8.49 -32.28 9.83
C GLU A 13 7.14 -31.56 9.85
N PRO A 14 6.76 -30.91 10.96
CA PRO A 14 5.50 -30.18 11.00
C PRO A 14 5.56 -29.09 9.92
N GLU A 15 4.71 -29.22 8.89
CA GLU A 15 4.54 -28.16 7.90
C GLU A 15 4.22 -26.86 8.62
N SER A 16 5.13 -25.89 8.53
CA SER A 16 4.97 -24.54 9.05
C SER A 16 3.74 -23.90 8.38
N LYS A 17 2.62 -23.85 9.10
CA LYS A 17 1.36 -23.29 8.62
C LYS A 17 1.02 -22.01 9.39
N LEU A 18 0.62 -20.98 8.66
CA LEU A 18 0.07 -19.76 9.25
C LEU A 18 -1.22 -20.09 10.00
N SER A 19 -1.45 -19.46 11.16
CA SER A 19 -2.64 -19.71 11.96
C SER A 19 -3.80 -18.78 11.57
N ALA A 20 -4.98 -19.36 11.33
CA ALA A 20 -6.21 -18.63 11.06
C ALA A 20 -6.81 -18.05 12.36
N SER A 21 -6.25 -16.94 12.86
CA SER A 21 -6.62 -16.35 14.16
C SER A 21 -7.50 -15.09 14.07
N LEU A 22 -7.68 -14.51 12.87
CA LEU A 22 -8.40 -13.25 12.68
C LEU A 22 -9.91 -13.46 12.49
N LYS A 23 -10.72 -12.69 13.25
CA LYS A 23 -12.19 -12.65 13.12
C LYS A 23 -12.59 -11.81 11.90
N SER A 24 -13.77 -12.06 11.34
CA SER A 24 -14.31 -11.30 10.20
C SER A 24 -14.32 -9.78 10.43
N ARG A 25 -14.62 -9.31 11.65
CA ARG A 25 -14.52 -7.88 12.00
C ARG A 25 -13.10 -7.32 11.89
N HIS A 26 -12.08 -8.10 12.24
CA HIS A 26 -10.68 -7.67 12.14
C HIS A 26 -10.26 -7.57 10.67
N LEU A 27 -10.73 -8.49 9.82
CA LEU A 27 -10.50 -8.43 8.38
C LEU A 27 -11.12 -7.18 7.75
N THR A 28 -12.35 -6.85 8.11
CA THR A 28 -13.01 -5.62 7.63
C THR A 28 -12.26 -4.37 8.11
N MET A 29 -11.79 -4.30 9.35
CA MET A 29 -11.05 -3.13 9.82
C MET A 29 -9.65 -3.02 9.23
N MET A 30 -8.93 -4.13 9.08
CA MET A 30 -7.66 -4.15 8.33
C MET A 30 -7.85 -3.66 6.90
N SER A 31 -9.00 -3.95 6.28
CA SER A 31 -9.31 -3.41 4.95
C SER A 31 -9.49 -1.90 4.92
N ILE A 32 -9.97 -1.30 6.01
CA ILE A 32 -10.12 0.16 6.13
C ILE A 32 -8.76 0.78 6.42
N ALA A 33 -8.02 0.19 7.35
CA ALA A 33 -6.71 0.65 7.77
C ALA A 33 -5.66 0.57 6.66
N GLY A 34 -5.64 -0.50 5.87
CA GLY A 34 -4.69 -0.68 4.78
C GLY A 34 -4.89 0.27 3.60
N VAL A 35 -6.11 0.82 3.44
CA VAL A 35 -6.42 1.81 2.39
C VAL A 35 -6.18 3.24 2.88
N ILE A 36 -6.14 3.50 4.19
CA ILE A 36 -6.06 4.86 4.76
C ILE A 36 -4.82 4.96 5.66
N GLY A 37 -3.73 5.46 5.07
CA GLY A 37 -2.43 5.69 5.72
C GLY A 37 -2.07 7.17 5.86
N GLY A 38 -0.81 7.46 6.23
CA GLY A 38 -0.31 8.83 6.32
C GLY A 38 -0.32 9.55 4.97
N ALA A 39 -0.22 8.79 3.87
CA ALA A 39 -0.21 9.30 2.50
C ALA A 39 -1.43 10.19 2.16
N LEU A 40 -2.63 9.83 2.64
CA LEU A 40 -3.84 10.63 2.39
C LEU A 40 -3.76 11.99 3.09
N PHE A 41 -3.32 12.02 4.36
CA PHE A 41 -3.32 13.24 5.17
C PHE A 41 -2.14 14.16 4.86
N VAL A 42 -0.96 13.56 4.63
CA VAL A 42 0.31 14.26 4.46
C VAL A 42 0.72 14.32 2.99
N GLY A 43 0.75 13.18 2.31
CA GLY A 43 1.25 13.06 0.93
C GLY A 43 0.36 13.75 -0.11
N SER A 44 -0.95 13.84 0.14
CA SER A 44 -1.88 14.51 -0.80
C SER A 44 -1.60 15.99 -1.01
N GLY A 45 -0.94 16.67 -0.06
CA GLY A 45 -0.50 18.07 -0.22
C GLY A 45 0.47 18.22 -1.40
N SER A 46 1.50 17.38 -1.45
CA SER A 46 2.48 17.33 -2.54
C SER A 46 1.82 17.00 -3.89
N VAL A 47 0.85 16.07 -3.89
CA VAL A 47 0.07 15.73 -5.10
C VAL A 47 -0.75 16.92 -5.61
N ILE A 48 -1.47 17.62 -4.71
CA ILE A 48 -2.28 18.78 -5.06
C ILE A 48 -1.40 19.95 -5.51
N HIS A 49 -0.31 20.22 -4.81
CA HIS A 49 0.64 21.27 -5.16
C HIS A 49 1.26 21.03 -6.54
N SER A 50 1.50 19.77 -6.90
CA SER A 50 2.10 19.39 -8.20
C SER A 50 1.08 19.40 -9.34
N ALA A 51 -0.12 18.83 -9.17
CA ALA A 51 -1.11 18.72 -10.25
C ALA A 51 -2.07 19.92 -10.34
N GLY A 52 -2.09 20.78 -9.34
CA GLY A 52 -3.11 21.82 -9.21
C GLY A 52 -4.49 21.22 -8.93
N PRO A 53 -5.57 21.95 -9.29
CA PRO A 53 -6.92 21.47 -9.02
C PRO A 53 -7.30 20.14 -9.70
N ALA A 54 -6.66 19.85 -10.83
CA ALA A 54 -6.81 18.58 -11.53
C ALA A 54 -6.22 17.38 -10.80
N ALA A 55 -5.63 17.53 -9.61
CA ALA A 55 -5.35 16.41 -8.70
C ALA A 55 -6.60 15.55 -8.46
N ILE A 56 -7.80 16.13 -8.47
CA ILE A 56 -9.07 15.40 -8.37
C ILE A 56 -9.20 14.35 -9.49
N LEU A 57 -8.76 14.67 -10.71
CA LEU A 57 -8.77 13.73 -11.83
C LEU A 57 -7.76 12.59 -11.61
N ALA A 58 -6.58 12.87 -11.06
CA ALA A 58 -5.61 11.84 -10.72
C ALA A 58 -6.15 10.88 -9.64
N TYR A 59 -6.76 11.41 -8.56
CA TYR A 59 -7.38 10.58 -7.54
C TYR A 59 -8.60 9.80 -8.04
N LEU A 60 -9.41 10.38 -8.94
CA LEU A 60 -10.53 9.69 -9.56
C LEU A 60 -10.04 8.56 -10.47
N ALA A 61 -9.08 8.83 -11.36
CA ALA A 61 -8.50 7.84 -12.25
C ALA A 61 -7.79 6.73 -11.48
N GLY A 62 -6.99 7.07 -10.47
CA GLY A 62 -6.36 6.10 -9.57
C GLY A 62 -7.37 5.30 -8.76
N GLY A 63 -8.47 5.93 -8.32
CA GLY A 63 -9.52 5.24 -7.59
C GLY A 63 -10.27 4.23 -8.45
N ILE A 64 -10.61 4.61 -9.69
CA ILE A 64 -11.19 3.70 -10.69
C ILE A 64 -10.21 2.55 -10.97
N LEU A 65 -8.94 2.86 -11.19
CA LEU A 65 -7.90 1.86 -11.43
C LEU A 65 -7.84 0.84 -10.29
N VAL A 66 -7.80 1.28 -9.03
CA VAL A 66 -7.74 0.41 -7.85
C VAL A 66 -8.99 -0.44 -7.71
N VAL A 67 -10.18 0.11 -7.98
CA VAL A 67 -11.42 -0.66 -7.98
C VAL A 67 -11.37 -1.79 -9.01
N LEU A 68 -10.91 -1.49 -10.22
CA LEU A 68 -10.75 -2.49 -11.29
C LEU A 68 -9.70 -3.54 -10.92
N ILE A 69 -8.56 -3.14 -10.37
CA ILE A 69 -7.50 -4.04 -9.89
C ILE A 69 -8.01 -4.94 -8.75
N MET A 70 -8.71 -4.39 -7.77
CA MET A 70 -9.30 -5.17 -6.67
C MET A 70 -10.35 -6.16 -7.17
N ARG A 71 -11.07 -5.82 -8.24
CA ARG A 71 -12.00 -6.75 -8.90
C ARG A 71 -11.27 -7.88 -9.63
N MET A 72 -10.20 -7.56 -10.36
CA MET A 72 -9.33 -8.57 -10.99
C MET A 72 -8.69 -9.50 -9.97
N LEU A 73 -8.20 -8.94 -8.86
CA LEU A 73 -7.60 -9.68 -7.78
C LEU A 73 -8.62 -10.57 -7.07
N GLY A 74 -9.82 -10.04 -6.79
CA GLY A 74 -10.89 -10.81 -6.17
C GLY A 74 -11.36 -11.97 -7.06
N GLU A 75 -11.37 -11.82 -8.39
CA GLU A 75 -11.67 -12.92 -9.32
C GLU A 75 -10.65 -14.06 -9.19
N MET A 76 -9.35 -13.73 -9.21
CA MET A 76 -8.29 -14.72 -9.06
C MET A 76 -8.30 -15.37 -7.66
N ALA A 77 -8.46 -14.55 -6.62
CA ALA A 77 -8.39 -14.97 -5.24
C ALA A 77 -9.63 -15.77 -4.79
N THR A 78 -10.82 -15.51 -5.34
CA THR A 78 -12.01 -16.34 -5.07
C THR A 78 -11.92 -17.73 -5.70
N SER A 79 -11.17 -17.85 -6.80
CA SER A 79 -10.98 -19.09 -7.55
C SER A 79 -9.85 -19.94 -6.98
N SER A 80 -8.84 -19.32 -6.37
CA SER A 80 -7.70 -20.01 -5.75
C SER A 80 -7.12 -19.21 -4.58
N PRO A 81 -7.80 -19.14 -3.42
CA PRO A 81 -7.34 -18.34 -2.28
C PRO A 81 -5.93 -18.71 -1.85
N ASP A 82 -5.03 -17.73 -1.79
CA ASP A 82 -3.62 -17.93 -1.47
C ASP A 82 -3.05 -16.69 -0.75
N THR A 83 -2.26 -16.89 0.30
CA THR A 83 -1.68 -15.80 1.09
C THR A 83 -0.52 -15.09 0.38
N GLY A 84 0.12 -15.74 -0.60
CA GLY A 84 1.02 -15.07 -1.55
C GLY A 84 0.28 -14.18 -2.55
N SER A 85 -1.06 -14.25 -2.58
CA SER A 85 -1.97 -13.40 -3.35
C SER A 85 -1.50 -13.24 -4.80
N PHE A 86 -1.44 -12.02 -5.32
CA PHE A 86 -1.07 -11.73 -6.70
C PHE A 86 0.34 -12.19 -7.07
N SER A 87 1.27 -12.36 -6.13
CA SER A 87 2.58 -12.96 -6.46
C SER A 87 2.41 -14.42 -6.86
N THR A 88 1.57 -15.17 -6.16
CA THR A 88 1.23 -16.56 -6.51
C THR A 88 0.39 -16.60 -7.80
N TYR A 89 -0.53 -15.65 -8.00
CA TYR A 89 -1.34 -15.61 -9.23
C TYR A 89 -0.49 -15.28 -10.46
N ALA A 90 0.49 -14.38 -10.34
CA ALA A 90 1.44 -14.08 -11.41
C ALA A 90 2.29 -15.30 -11.78
N GLU A 91 2.74 -16.06 -10.78
CA GLU A 91 3.44 -17.32 -11.02
C GLU A 91 2.58 -18.33 -11.79
N ARG A 92 1.33 -18.54 -11.35
CA ARG A 92 0.42 -19.50 -11.98
C ARG A 92 -0.02 -19.08 -13.38
N ALA A 93 -0.13 -17.77 -13.64
CA ALA A 93 -0.65 -17.23 -14.89
C ALA A 93 0.43 -16.95 -15.94
N ILE A 94 1.60 -16.44 -15.52
CA ILE A 94 2.66 -15.97 -16.42
C ILE A 94 3.89 -16.88 -16.33
N GLY A 95 4.26 -17.29 -15.11
CA GLY A 95 5.40 -18.16 -14.85
C GLY A 95 6.16 -17.75 -13.59
N ARG A 96 7.00 -18.66 -13.11
CA ARG A 96 7.70 -18.53 -11.81
C ARG A 96 8.52 -17.25 -11.65
N TRP A 97 9.18 -16.79 -12.73
CA TRP A 97 9.92 -15.52 -12.75
C TRP A 97 9.03 -14.31 -12.44
N ALA A 98 7.77 -14.30 -12.90
CA ALA A 98 6.85 -13.19 -12.69
C ALA A 98 6.39 -13.14 -11.22
N GLY A 99 6.12 -14.31 -10.63
CA GLY A 99 5.83 -14.42 -9.20
C GLY A 99 6.99 -13.95 -8.34
N PHE A 100 8.21 -14.40 -8.63
CA PHE A 100 9.45 -13.93 -7.98
C PHE A 100 9.57 -12.41 -8.04
N THR A 101 9.46 -11.84 -9.25
CA THR A 101 9.64 -10.40 -9.50
C THR A 101 8.64 -9.57 -8.71
N ILE A 102 7.35 -9.89 -8.84
CA ILE A 102 6.30 -9.13 -8.18
C ILE A 102 6.32 -9.33 -6.67
N GLY A 103 6.69 -10.52 -6.18
CA GLY A 103 6.83 -10.75 -4.74
C GLY A 103 7.91 -9.88 -4.13
N TRP A 104 9.08 -9.78 -4.77
CA TRP A 104 10.18 -8.93 -4.30
C TRP A 104 9.90 -7.44 -4.45
N LEU A 105 9.31 -7.00 -5.57
CA LEU A 105 8.91 -5.60 -5.75
C LEU A 105 7.87 -5.18 -4.70
N TYR A 106 6.88 -6.03 -4.45
CA TYR A 106 5.86 -5.75 -3.44
C TYR A 106 6.43 -5.74 -2.01
N TRP A 107 7.29 -6.71 -1.69
CA TRP A 107 7.98 -6.70 -0.40
C TRP A 107 8.81 -5.42 -0.22
N TRP A 108 9.54 -5.01 -1.26
CA TRP A 108 10.33 -3.78 -1.27
C TRP A 108 9.47 -2.53 -1.10
N PHE A 109 8.31 -2.47 -1.75
CA PHE A 109 7.32 -1.40 -1.54
C PHE A 109 6.97 -1.25 -0.05
N TRP A 110 6.61 -2.34 0.63
CA TRP A 110 6.23 -2.27 2.04
C TRP A 110 7.40 -1.87 2.93
N VAL A 111 8.61 -2.31 2.62
CA VAL A 111 9.81 -1.91 3.35
C VAL A 111 10.05 -0.40 3.24
N ILE A 112 9.92 0.18 2.04
CA ILE A 112 10.05 1.62 1.84
C ILE A 112 8.90 2.36 2.53
N LEU A 113 7.66 1.90 2.39
CA LEU A 113 6.50 2.52 3.03
C LEU A 113 6.67 2.56 4.55
N MET A 114 7.19 1.49 5.16
CA MET A 114 7.49 1.50 6.61
C MET A 114 8.50 2.58 6.98
N ALA A 115 9.54 2.79 6.19
CA ALA A 115 10.49 3.88 6.44
C ALA A 115 9.83 5.26 6.28
N TRP A 116 8.96 5.43 5.28
CA TRP A 116 8.21 6.67 5.05
C TRP A 116 7.27 7.00 6.22
N GLU A 117 6.45 6.03 6.66
CA GLU A 117 5.51 6.20 7.76
C GLU A 117 6.22 6.47 9.10
N ALA A 118 7.36 5.78 9.34
CA ALA A 118 8.18 6.04 10.52
C ALA A 118 8.78 7.46 10.50
N TYR A 119 9.16 7.98 9.34
CA TYR A 119 9.64 9.35 9.19
C TYR A 119 8.54 10.38 9.48
N VAL A 120 7.32 10.17 8.97
CA VAL A 120 6.17 11.04 9.26
C VAL A 120 5.88 11.06 10.76
N ALA A 121 5.84 9.89 11.40
CA ALA A 121 5.69 9.79 12.86
C ALA A 121 6.81 10.56 13.59
N GLY A 122 8.06 10.40 13.16
CA GLY A 122 9.21 11.08 13.75
C GLY A 122 9.16 12.60 13.62
N LYS A 123 8.68 13.12 12.49
CA LYS A 123 8.47 14.57 12.27
C LYS A 123 7.41 15.14 13.22
N ILE A 124 6.31 14.43 13.41
CA ILE A 124 5.25 14.84 14.34
C ILE A 124 5.76 14.86 15.78
N LEU A 125 6.42 13.78 16.21
CA LEU A 125 6.95 13.67 17.57
C LEU A 125 8.04 14.71 17.85
N HIS A 126 8.89 15.00 16.86
CA HIS A 126 9.85 16.10 16.95
C HIS A 126 9.16 17.47 17.10
N GLY A 127 8.04 17.69 16.42
CA GLY A 127 7.24 18.91 16.60
C GLY A 127 6.74 19.09 18.04
N TRP A 128 6.42 18.00 18.74
CA TRP A 128 6.00 18.03 20.15
C TRP A 128 7.18 18.08 21.13
N PHE A 129 8.31 17.45 20.77
CA PHE A 129 9.52 17.40 21.58
C PHE A 129 10.75 17.83 20.76
N PRO A 130 10.93 19.15 20.51
CA PRO A 130 11.96 19.65 19.60
C PRO A 130 13.40 19.37 20.04
N SER A 131 13.60 19.05 21.33
CA SER A 131 14.90 18.67 21.89
C SER A 131 15.41 17.31 21.40
N ILE A 132 14.53 16.44 20.90
CA ILE A 132 14.87 15.11 20.39
C ILE A 132 14.82 15.16 18.87
N SER A 133 15.90 14.74 18.19
CA SER A 133 15.96 14.79 16.73
C SER A 133 14.91 13.86 16.09
N VAL A 134 14.40 14.27 14.91
CA VAL A 134 13.48 13.47 14.08
C VAL A 134 13.98 12.04 13.94
N ASN A 135 15.26 11.92 13.61
CA ASN A 135 16.07 10.71 13.59
C ASN A 135 15.81 9.79 14.79
N VAL A 136 16.06 10.25 16.02
CA VAL A 136 15.84 9.42 17.21
C VAL A 136 14.39 8.93 17.29
N PHE A 137 13.42 9.77 16.95
CA PHE A 137 12.01 9.34 16.92
C PHE A 137 11.72 8.32 15.83
N VAL A 138 12.29 8.44 14.62
CA VAL A 138 12.13 7.43 13.56
C VAL A 138 12.62 6.06 14.03
N LEU A 139 13.79 5.99 14.67
CA LEU A 139 14.32 4.74 15.21
C LEU A 139 13.42 4.21 16.34
N ALA A 140 13.05 5.08 17.29
CA ALA A 140 12.23 4.70 18.43
C ALA A 140 10.87 4.17 18.00
N THR A 141 10.15 4.89 17.12
CA THR A 141 8.85 4.46 16.59
C THR A 141 8.97 3.13 15.86
N THR A 142 10.01 2.95 15.03
CA THR A 142 10.23 1.69 14.32
C THR A 142 10.48 0.53 15.30
N LEU A 143 11.34 0.71 16.31
CA LEU A 143 11.62 -0.31 17.33
C LEU A 143 10.39 -0.66 18.19
N VAL A 144 9.59 0.33 18.55
CA VAL A 144 8.32 0.13 19.27
C VAL A 144 7.39 -0.74 18.43
N LEU A 145 7.26 -0.47 17.13
CA LEU A 145 6.37 -1.22 16.24
C LEU A 145 6.86 -2.64 15.98
N ILE A 146 8.17 -2.85 15.88
CA ILE A 146 8.78 -4.18 15.86
C ILE A 146 8.39 -4.94 17.14
N SER A 147 8.49 -4.27 18.29
CA SER A 147 8.16 -4.86 19.60
C SER A 147 6.67 -5.23 19.70
N VAL A 148 5.77 -4.38 19.19
CA VAL A 148 4.32 -4.62 19.15
C VAL A 148 3.98 -5.93 18.42
N ASN A 149 4.76 -6.30 17.39
CA ASN A 149 4.54 -7.54 16.63
C ASN A 149 4.85 -8.83 17.42
N PHE A 150 5.60 -8.76 18.51
CA PHE A 150 5.85 -9.92 19.38
C PHE A 150 4.72 -10.16 20.39
N PHE A 151 3.79 -9.22 20.55
CA PHE A 151 2.61 -9.39 21.38
C PHE A 151 1.51 -10.17 20.65
N ASN A 152 0.64 -10.83 21.42
CA ASN A 152 -0.36 -11.77 20.92
C ASN A 152 -1.29 -11.13 19.86
N VAL A 153 -1.46 -11.79 18.70
CA VAL A 153 -2.25 -11.36 17.53
C VAL A 153 -3.71 -10.99 17.87
N LYS A 154 -4.23 -11.45 19.02
CA LYS A 154 -5.55 -11.01 19.51
C LYS A 154 -5.58 -9.54 19.95
N HIS A 155 -4.53 -9.01 20.57
CA HIS A 155 -4.47 -7.59 20.95
C HIS A 155 -4.26 -6.70 19.74
N TYR A 156 -3.51 -7.17 18.74
CA TYR A 156 -3.30 -6.52 17.45
C TYR A 156 -4.63 -6.10 16.79
N GLY A 157 -5.59 -7.02 16.69
CA GLY A 157 -6.86 -6.74 16.02
C GLY A 157 -7.73 -5.68 16.73
N GLU A 158 -7.59 -5.54 18.04
CA GLU A 158 -8.31 -4.53 18.84
C GLU A 158 -7.63 -3.16 18.74
N PHE A 159 -6.30 -3.06 18.81
CA PHE A 159 -5.59 -1.79 18.60
C PHE A 159 -5.87 -1.23 17.21
N GLU A 160 -5.83 -2.07 16.19
CA GLU A 160 -6.12 -1.68 14.82
C GLU A 160 -7.57 -1.20 14.65
N PHE A 161 -8.52 -1.83 15.36
CA PHE A 161 -9.92 -1.38 15.37
C PHE A 161 -10.02 0.07 15.85
N TRP A 162 -9.40 0.39 16.98
CA TRP A 162 -9.45 1.75 17.56
C TRP A 162 -8.72 2.77 16.68
N PHE A 163 -7.55 2.44 16.14
CA PHE A 163 -6.82 3.34 15.24
C PHE A 163 -7.58 3.60 13.93
N ALA A 164 -8.18 2.57 13.34
CA ALA A 164 -9.02 2.74 12.16
C ALA A 164 -10.27 3.58 12.45
N LEU A 165 -10.89 3.43 13.62
CA LEU A 165 -12.04 4.22 14.02
C LEU A 165 -11.70 5.71 14.12
N ILE A 166 -10.58 6.06 14.77
CA ILE A 166 -10.11 7.46 14.90
C ILE A 166 -9.95 8.09 13.52
N LYS A 167 -9.32 7.40 12.57
CA LYS A 167 -9.13 7.87 11.19
C LYS A 167 -10.46 8.14 10.49
N VAL A 168 -11.38 7.17 10.53
CA VAL A 168 -12.66 7.28 9.82
C VAL A 168 -13.49 8.42 10.39
N VAL A 169 -13.57 8.55 11.72
CA VAL A 169 -14.27 9.65 12.38
C VAL A 169 -13.65 10.99 11.99
N ALA A 170 -12.32 11.09 12.01
CA ALA A 170 -11.62 12.31 11.60
C ALA A 170 -11.93 12.72 10.16
N ILE A 171 -11.93 11.76 9.21
CA ILE A 171 -12.27 12.05 7.81
C ILE A 171 -13.73 12.46 7.67
N ILE A 172 -14.67 11.79 8.35
CA ILE A 172 -16.09 12.15 8.30
C ILE A 172 -16.30 13.58 8.83
N CYS A 173 -15.72 13.90 9.99
CA CYS A 173 -15.77 15.26 10.55
C CYS A 173 -15.17 16.27 9.57
N PHE A 174 -14.03 15.95 8.98
CA PHE A 174 -13.38 16.81 7.98
C PHE A 174 -14.28 17.07 6.77
N LEU A 175 -14.90 16.03 6.21
CA LEU A 175 -15.82 16.13 5.08
C LEU A 175 -17.05 17.00 5.42
N VAL A 176 -17.60 16.85 6.63
CA VAL A 176 -18.74 17.66 7.08
C VAL A 176 -18.35 19.13 7.21
N VAL A 177 -17.26 19.43 7.92
CA VAL A 177 -16.79 20.82 8.10
C VAL A 177 -16.49 21.46 6.74
N CYS A 178 -15.70 20.79 5.90
CA CYS A 178 -15.34 21.33 4.59
C CYS A 178 -16.56 21.45 3.67
N GLY A 179 -17.50 20.51 3.74
CA GLY A 179 -18.76 20.58 3.01
C GLY A 179 -19.61 21.79 3.42
N LEU A 180 -19.67 22.09 4.72
CA LEU A 180 -20.32 23.32 5.23
C LEU A 180 -19.61 24.58 4.75
N ALA A 181 -18.27 24.58 4.71
CA ALA A 181 -17.50 25.72 4.22
C ALA A 181 -17.68 25.97 2.72
N VAL A 182 -17.71 24.91 1.91
CA VAL A 182 -18.04 24.98 0.48
C VAL A 182 -19.47 25.50 0.27
N ALA A 183 -20.41 25.13 1.14
CA ALA A 183 -21.79 25.60 1.11
C ALA A 183 -21.99 27.03 1.69
N ASN A 184 -20.93 27.70 2.16
CA ASN A 184 -20.99 28.99 2.86
C ASN A 184 -21.82 28.96 4.18
N LEU A 185 -21.90 27.79 4.82
CA LEU A 185 -22.59 27.59 6.10
C LEU A 185 -21.62 27.51 7.29
N TRP A 186 -20.31 27.43 7.03
CA TRP A 186 -19.30 27.40 8.07
C TRP A 186 -19.01 28.83 8.59
N PRO A 187 -19.11 29.09 9.89
CA PRO A 187 -19.14 30.45 10.43
C PRO A 187 -17.75 31.10 10.63
N THR A 188 -16.67 30.33 10.54
CA THR A 188 -15.30 30.79 10.84
C THR A 188 -14.35 30.54 9.67
N GLY A 189 -13.17 31.14 9.71
CA GLY A 189 -12.12 30.91 8.72
C GLY A 189 -12.17 31.86 7.53
N GLU A 190 -11.14 31.78 6.69
CA GLU A 190 -10.88 32.72 5.59
C GLU A 190 -11.32 32.16 4.23
N VAL A 191 -11.66 30.87 4.17
CA VAL A 191 -11.92 30.14 2.93
C VAL A 191 -13.34 29.56 2.89
N HIS A 192 -13.99 29.69 1.74
CA HIS A 192 -15.35 29.22 1.49
C HIS A 192 -15.61 29.06 -0.02
N GLY A 193 -16.67 28.33 -0.36
CA GLY A 193 -17.05 28.12 -1.76
C GLY A 193 -16.11 27.21 -2.54
N ILE A 194 -16.11 27.37 -3.87
CA ILE A 194 -15.39 26.51 -4.83
C ILE A 194 -14.46 27.28 -5.77
N SER A 195 -14.21 28.56 -5.50
CA SER A 195 -13.50 29.47 -6.40
C SER A 195 -12.10 28.98 -6.75
N ASN A 196 -11.39 28.36 -5.80
CA ASN A 196 -10.02 27.85 -6.00
C ASN A 196 -9.92 26.75 -7.08
N LEU A 197 -11.02 26.07 -7.44
CA LEU A 197 -11.03 25.09 -8.54
C LEU A 197 -10.65 25.70 -9.88
N THR A 198 -10.97 26.98 -10.09
CA THR A 198 -10.82 27.66 -11.40
C THR A 198 -10.07 28.97 -11.33
N ALA A 199 -9.89 29.55 -10.14
CA ALA A 199 -9.27 30.87 -9.94
C ALA A 199 -7.86 30.99 -10.55
N GLN A 200 -7.09 29.91 -10.58
CA GLN A 200 -5.74 29.86 -11.17
C GLN A 200 -5.66 28.88 -12.35
N GLY A 201 -6.81 28.56 -12.96
CA GLY A 201 -6.93 27.48 -13.94
C GLY A 201 -7.08 26.11 -13.28
N PHE A 202 -7.82 25.22 -13.93
CA PHE A 202 -8.07 23.87 -13.40
C PHE A 202 -6.85 22.94 -13.58
N MET A 203 -6.08 23.14 -14.65
CA MET A 203 -4.87 22.37 -15.00
C MET A 203 -3.67 23.31 -15.22
N PRO A 204 -3.23 24.06 -14.20
CA PRO A 204 -2.21 25.09 -14.35
C PRO A 204 -0.86 24.51 -14.78
N ASN A 205 -0.54 23.30 -14.34
CA ASN A 205 0.71 22.59 -14.63
C ASN A 205 0.57 21.58 -15.79
N GLY A 206 -0.52 21.66 -16.57
CA GLY A 206 -0.76 20.80 -17.73
C GLY A 206 -1.22 19.38 -17.41
N VAL A 207 -1.47 18.60 -18.46
CA VAL A 207 -1.96 17.20 -18.37
C VAL A 207 -0.86 16.27 -17.82
N GLU A 208 0.39 16.54 -18.15
CA GLU A 208 1.54 15.75 -17.70
C GLU A 208 1.66 15.71 -16.18
N ALA A 209 1.40 16.84 -15.49
CA ALA A 209 1.40 16.91 -14.03
C ALA A 209 0.31 16.03 -13.40
N VAL A 210 -0.85 15.89 -14.05
CA VAL A 210 -1.93 14.99 -13.59
C VAL A 210 -1.51 13.52 -13.75
N VAL A 211 -0.83 13.19 -14.84
CA VAL A 211 -0.29 11.84 -15.06
C VAL A 211 0.81 11.53 -14.05
N VAL A 212 1.71 12.46 -13.80
CA VAL A 212 2.76 12.35 -12.78
C VAL A 212 2.18 12.18 -11.37
N ALA A 213 1.13 12.94 -11.04
CA ALA A 213 0.41 12.82 -9.76
C ALA A 213 -0.12 11.40 -9.49
N MET A 214 -0.30 10.57 -10.53
CA MET A 214 -0.61 9.16 -10.35
C MET A 214 0.42 8.42 -9.50
N LEU A 215 1.69 8.85 -9.45
CA LEU A 215 2.69 8.23 -8.56
C LEU A 215 2.29 8.37 -7.09
N GLY A 216 2.00 9.59 -6.64
CA GLY A 216 1.55 9.84 -5.26
C GLY A 216 0.18 9.22 -4.97
N VAL A 217 -0.73 9.21 -5.94
CA VAL A 217 -2.04 8.55 -5.81
C VAL A 217 -1.89 7.03 -5.68
N MET A 218 -1.03 6.41 -6.49
CA MET A 218 -0.79 4.96 -6.43
C MET A 218 -0.04 4.55 -5.18
N PHE A 219 0.87 5.39 -4.67
CA PHE A 219 1.46 5.23 -3.35
C PHE A 219 0.39 5.17 -2.26
N ALA A 220 -0.59 6.09 -2.29
CA ALA A 220 -1.64 6.14 -1.29
C ALA A 220 -2.64 4.97 -1.40
N PHE A 221 -2.82 4.40 -2.59
CA PHE A 221 -3.79 3.33 -2.81
C PHE A 221 -3.24 1.90 -2.73
N LEU A 222 -1.92 1.70 -2.88
CA LEU A 222 -1.32 0.39 -2.74
C LEU A 222 -1.39 -0.03 -1.25
N GLY A 223 -2.26 -0.99 -0.96
CA GLY A 223 -2.70 -1.35 0.39
C GLY A 223 -4.16 -1.80 0.43
N ALA A 224 -4.96 -1.42 -0.58
CA ALA A 224 -6.30 -1.97 -0.75
C ALA A 224 -6.33 -3.49 -0.86
N GLU A 225 -5.27 -4.09 -1.41
CA GLU A 225 -5.13 -5.53 -1.60
C GLU A 225 -4.80 -6.31 -0.32
N ILE A 226 -4.36 -5.66 0.76
CA ILE A 226 -4.06 -6.32 2.05
C ILE A 226 -5.26 -7.11 2.53
N VAL A 227 -6.47 -6.60 2.30
CA VAL A 227 -7.70 -7.29 2.69
C VAL A 227 -7.84 -8.64 2.02
N THR A 228 -7.38 -8.80 0.77
CA THR A 228 -7.47 -10.09 0.06
C THR A 228 -6.49 -11.11 0.63
N ILE A 229 -5.30 -10.64 1.04
CA ILE A 229 -4.28 -11.46 1.72
C ILE A 229 -4.83 -11.93 3.07
N ALA A 230 -5.37 -11.01 3.88
CA ALA A 230 -5.94 -11.33 5.17
C ALA A 230 -7.19 -12.21 5.04
N ALA A 231 -8.05 -11.96 4.05
CA ALA A 231 -9.23 -12.77 3.79
C ALA A 231 -8.86 -14.19 3.35
N ALA A 232 -7.72 -14.41 2.69
CA ALA A 232 -7.20 -15.73 2.35
C ALA A 232 -6.89 -16.59 3.60
N GLU A 233 -6.59 -15.96 4.74
CA GLU A 233 -6.37 -16.64 6.03
C GLU A 233 -7.66 -16.88 6.85
N SER A 234 -8.83 -16.53 6.31
CA SER A 234 -10.10 -16.63 7.03
C SER A 234 -10.77 -18.02 6.91
N LYS A 235 -11.78 -18.30 7.75
CA LYS A 235 -12.54 -19.56 7.69
C LYS A 235 -13.29 -19.75 6.35
N ASN A 236 -13.76 -18.66 5.75
CA ASN A 236 -14.49 -18.66 4.48
C ASN A 236 -13.83 -17.67 3.49
N PRO A 237 -12.65 -17.99 2.93
CA PRO A 237 -11.86 -17.03 2.17
C PRO A 237 -12.59 -16.39 1.00
N SER A 238 -13.24 -17.22 0.17
CA SER A 238 -13.93 -16.76 -1.04
C SER A 238 -15.03 -15.73 -0.73
N GLU A 239 -15.88 -15.97 0.27
CA GLU A 239 -16.95 -15.04 0.64
C GLU A 239 -16.38 -13.73 1.22
N GLN A 240 -15.35 -13.84 2.06
CA GLN A 240 -14.70 -12.67 2.67
C GLN A 240 -13.99 -11.81 1.63
N ILE A 241 -13.35 -12.43 0.63
CA ILE A 241 -12.74 -11.72 -0.50
C ILE A 241 -13.80 -10.92 -1.29
N VAL A 242 -14.98 -11.49 -1.56
CA VAL A 242 -16.05 -10.77 -2.29
C VAL A 242 -16.51 -9.54 -1.51
N LYS A 243 -16.80 -9.70 -0.21
CA LYS A 243 -17.23 -8.58 0.66
C LYS A 243 -16.16 -7.50 0.71
N ALA A 244 -14.92 -7.92 0.89
CA ALA A 244 -13.76 -7.04 0.92
C ALA A 244 -13.61 -6.22 -0.37
N THR A 245 -13.59 -6.87 -1.53
CA THR A 245 -13.46 -6.19 -2.83
C THR A 245 -14.57 -5.15 -3.04
N ASN A 246 -15.84 -5.51 -2.80
CA ASN A 246 -16.96 -4.59 -3.02
C ASN A 246 -16.91 -3.38 -2.08
N SER A 247 -16.39 -3.57 -0.87
CA SER A 247 -16.35 -2.52 0.12
C SER A 247 -15.25 -1.47 -0.12
N VAL A 248 -14.26 -1.72 -0.99
CA VAL A 248 -13.22 -0.74 -1.34
C VAL A 248 -13.80 0.44 -2.14
N VAL A 249 -14.77 0.18 -3.02
CA VAL A 249 -15.31 1.15 -3.99
C VAL A 249 -15.79 2.43 -3.32
N TRP A 250 -16.72 2.32 -2.37
CA TRP A 250 -17.31 3.50 -1.73
C TRP A 250 -16.30 4.26 -0.87
N ARG A 251 -15.31 3.56 -0.30
CA ARG A 251 -14.27 4.17 0.55
C ARG A 251 -13.30 5.02 -0.24
N VAL A 252 -12.89 4.54 -1.41
CA VAL A 252 -12.06 5.30 -2.34
C VAL A 252 -12.79 6.56 -2.80
N CYS A 253 -14.07 6.44 -3.19
CA CYS A 253 -14.87 7.61 -3.57
C CYS A 253 -15.03 8.61 -2.42
N LEU A 254 -15.41 8.14 -1.23
CA LEU A 254 -15.73 9.02 -0.10
C LEU A 254 -14.46 9.65 0.51
N PHE A 255 -13.47 8.83 0.89
CA PHE A 255 -12.34 9.31 1.67
C PHE A 255 -11.27 9.99 0.82
N TYR A 256 -11.05 9.53 -0.40
CA TYR A 256 -10.03 10.10 -1.27
C TYR A 256 -10.63 11.17 -2.17
N VAL A 257 -11.48 10.78 -3.13
CA VAL A 257 -11.99 11.73 -4.13
C VAL A 257 -12.78 12.87 -3.45
N GLY A 258 -13.66 12.53 -2.49
CA GLY A 258 -14.44 13.52 -1.73
C GLY A 258 -13.56 14.51 -0.95
N SER A 259 -12.58 14.01 -0.19
CA SER A 259 -11.71 14.90 0.59
C SER A 259 -10.84 15.79 -0.30
N ILE A 260 -10.26 15.23 -1.37
CA ILE A 260 -9.41 15.98 -2.29
C ILE A 260 -10.21 17.06 -3.02
N PHE A 261 -11.44 16.75 -3.45
CA PHE A 261 -12.34 17.75 -4.03
C PHE A 261 -12.55 18.94 -3.08
N LEU A 262 -12.85 18.67 -1.81
CA LEU A 262 -13.08 19.72 -0.81
C LEU A 262 -11.80 20.51 -0.50
N ILE A 263 -10.66 19.84 -0.36
CA ILE A 263 -9.37 20.49 -0.10
C ILE A 263 -9.04 21.46 -1.24
N VAL A 264 -9.11 21.01 -2.50
CA VAL A 264 -8.79 21.84 -3.65
C VAL A 264 -9.79 22.99 -3.83
N ALA A 265 -11.06 22.79 -3.45
CA ALA A 265 -12.05 23.86 -3.47
C ALA A 265 -11.74 24.96 -2.44
N LEU A 266 -11.22 24.59 -1.28
CA LEU A 266 -11.01 25.51 -0.15
C LEU A 266 -9.59 26.08 -0.06
N VAL A 267 -8.58 25.34 -0.48
CA VAL A 267 -7.17 25.72 -0.35
C VAL A 267 -6.58 25.99 -1.74
N PRO A 268 -5.97 27.16 -1.98
CA PRO A 268 -5.22 27.41 -3.21
C PRO A 268 -4.13 26.34 -3.40
N TRP A 269 -4.07 25.73 -4.58
CA TRP A 269 -3.12 24.66 -4.85
C TRP A 269 -1.65 25.11 -4.73
N ASN A 270 -1.38 26.40 -4.94
CA ASN A 270 -0.07 27.03 -4.84
C ASN A 270 0.25 27.56 -3.43
N ASP A 271 -0.53 27.19 -2.40
CA ASP A 271 -0.20 27.50 -1.02
C ASP A 271 1.16 26.86 -0.65
N PRO A 272 2.15 27.64 -0.18
CA PRO A 272 3.49 27.11 0.13
C PRO A 272 3.50 25.98 1.17
N LEU A 273 2.52 25.97 2.08
CA LEU A 273 2.41 24.93 3.11
C LEU A 273 1.81 23.63 2.56
N MET A 274 1.09 23.66 1.44
CA MET A 274 0.62 22.45 0.75
C MET A 274 1.78 21.65 0.17
N GLY A 275 2.79 22.32 -0.38
CA GLY A 275 4.01 21.70 -0.91
C GLY A 275 5.04 21.32 0.15
N GLN A 276 4.86 21.72 1.41
CA GLN A 276 5.83 21.44 2.46
C GLN A 276 5.75 19.97 2.92
N SER A 277 6.86 19.26 2.72
CA SER A 277 6.99 17.85 3.10
C SER A 277 6.70 17.63 4.59
N GLY A 278 5.72 16.76 4.88
CA GLY A 278 5.30 16.43 6.25
C GLY A 278 4.21 17.33 6.85
N TYR A 279 3.79 18.41 6.18
CA TYR A 279 2.79 19.35 6.73
C TYR A 279 1.35 18.84 6.62
N GLY A 280 0.97 18.44 5.40
CA GLY A 280 -0.30 17.78 5.10
C GLY A 280 -1.46 18.72 4.78
N SER A 281 -2.26 18.30 3.81
CA SER A 281 -3.34 19.08 3.22
C SER A 281 -4.55 19.23 4.15
N TYR A 282 -4.85 18.20 4.94
CA TYR A 282 -5.95 18.22 5.91
C TYR A 282 -5.68 19.22 7.02
N ARG A 283 -4.46 19.20 7.56
CA ARG A 283 -4.02 20.19 8.56
C ARG A 283 -4.18 21.60 8.01
N ARG A 284 -3.62 21.87 6.83
CA ARG A 284 -3.67 23.20 6.21
C ARG A 284 -5.10 23.68 5.98
N THR A 285 -5.97 22.79 5.51
CA THR A 285 -7.39 23.12 5.28
C THR A 285 -8.09 23.50 6.58
N LEU A 286 -7.88 22.74 7.67
CA LEU A 286 -8.52 23.04 8.96
C LEU A 286 -8.01 24.35 9.59
N GLU A 287 -6.73 24.69 9.40
CA GLU A 287 -6.17 25.97 9.83
C GLU A 287 -6.84 27.14 9.11
N LEU A 288 -7.01 27.05 7.78
CA LEU A 288 -7.69 28.07 6.97
C LEU A 288 -9.18 28.20 7.29
N LEU A 289 -9.82 27.12 7.75
CA LEU A 289 -11.20 27.12 8.27
C LEU A 289 -11.32 27.67 9.70
N GLY A 290 -10.20 28.09 10.30
CA GLY A 290 -10.15 28.70 11.61
C GLY A 290 -10.39 27.73 12.77
N ILE A 291 -10.16 26.41 12.59
CA ILE A 291 -10.32 25.44 13.67
C ILE A 291 -9.17 25.59 14.68
N PRO A 292 -9.45 25.94 15.95
CA PRO A 292 -8.42 26.03 16.97
C PRO A 292 -7.76 24.67 17.22
N GLY A 293 -6.43 24.65 17.29
CA GLY A 293 -5.68 23.41 17.54
C GLY A 293 -5.68 22.41 16.37
N ALA A 294 -5.99 22.87 15.15
CA ALA A 294 -5.96 22.04 13.93
C ALA A 294 -4.67 21.25 13.79
N GLU A 295 -3.52 21.86 14.06
CA GLU A 295 -2.22 21.18 14.09
C GLU A 295 -2.22 19.99 15.04
N PHE A 296 -2.59 20.19 16.31
CA PHE A 296 -2.52 19.14 17.32
C PHE A 296 -3.47 17.98 16.99
N VAL A 297 -4.71 18.30 16.61
CA VAL A 297 -5.73 17.31 16.24
C VAL A 297 -5.26 16.50 15.03
N MET A 298 -4.79 17.17 13.97
CA MET A 298 -4.37 16.47 12.77
C MET A 298 -3.07 15.68 12.98
N ASN A 299 -2.11 16.21 13.74
CA ASN A 299 -0.90 15.46 14.10
C ASN A 299 -1.23 14.20 14.89
N PHE A 300 -2.20 14.27 15.82
CA PHE A 300 -2.68 13.11 16.55
C PHE A 300 -3.35 12.07 15.62
N VAL A 301 -4.26 12.51 14.76
CA VAL A 301 -4.93 11.64 13.77
C VAL A 301 -3.90 10.99 12.85
N VAL A 302 -2.94 11.76 12.32
CA VAL A 302 -1.88 11.25 11.45
C VAL A 302 -1.00 10.26 12.21
N LEU A 303 -0.60 10.54 13.45
CA LEU A 303 0.22 9.61 14.25
C LEU A 303 -0.50 8.26 14.46
N THR A 304 -1.81 8.26 14.70
CA THR A 304 -2.59 7.01 14.78
C THR A 304 -2.71 6.32 13.40
N SER A 305 -2.82 7.10 12.33
CA SER A 305 -2.90 6.62 10.95
C SER A 305 -1.63 5.88 10.53
N VAL A 306 -0.47 6.54 10.68
CA VAL A 306 0.85 6.00 10.32
C VAL A 306 1.19 4.77 11.16
N SER A 307 0.84 4.79 12.46
CA SER A 307 1.04 3.64 13.35
C SER A 307 0.25 2.42 12.90
N SER A 308 -1.02 2.61 12.54
CA SER A 308 -1.87 1.55 11.99
C SER A 308 -1.38 1.06 10.62
N CYS A 309 -0.91 1.97 9.75
CA CYS A 309 -0.33 1.59 8.47
C CYS A 309 0.96 0.75 8.64
N LEU A 310 1.84 1.13 9.57
CA LEU A 310 3.06 0.40 9.89
C LEU A 310 2.80 -1.03 10.38
N ILE A 311 1.75 -1.19 11.18
CA ILE A 311 1.28 -2.48 11.68
C ILE A 311 0.82 -3.37 10.50
N SER A 312 -0.01 -2.83 9.61
CA SER A 312 -0.47 -3.53 8.40
C SER A 312 0.65 -3.81 7.39
N ALA A 313 1.63 -2.90 7.26
CA ALA A 313 2.80 -3.06 6.41
C ALA A 313 3.71 -4.20 6.91
N HIS A 314 3.94 -4.29 8.21
CA HIS A 314 4.66 -5.42 8.82
C HIS A 314 3.97 -6.75 8.55
N TYR A 315 2.65 -6.80 8.76
CA TYR A 315 1.86 -7.99 8.49
C TYR A 315 2.07 -8.41 7.03
N THR A 316 1.87 -7.50 6.09
CA THR A 316 1.92 -7.79 4.65
C THR A 316 3.32 -8.17 4.18
N ALA A 317 4.36 -7.43 4.58
CA ALA A 317 5.75 -7.72 4.23
C ALA A 317 6.18 -9.10 4.74
N SER A 318 5.86 -9.43 5.99
CA SER A 318 6.23 -10.73 6.57
C SER A 318 5.54 -11.90 5.88
N ARG A 319 4.27 -11.78 5.45
CA ARG A 319 3.55 -12.83 4.71
C ARG A 319 4.10 -13.00 3.30
N MET A 320 4.43 -11.89 2.63
CA MET A 320 5.04 -11.95 1.30
C MET A 320 6.41 -12.64 1.35
N LEU A 321 7.26 -12.26 2.33
CA LEU A 321 8.58 -12.87 2.48
C LEU A 321 8.50 -14.34 2.91
N PHE A 322 7.54 -14.70 3.76
CA PHE A 322 7.22 -16.10 4.07
C PHE A 322 6.80 -16.87 2.81
N SER A 323 5.90 -16.32 1.98
CA SER A 323 5.43 -16.92 0.73
C SER A 323 6.55 -17.10 -0.30
N LEU A 324 7.47 -16.14 -0.42
CA LEU A 324 8.66 -16.30 -1.26
C LEU A 324 9.56 -17.43 -0.73
N SER A 325 9.76 -17.51 0.59
CA SER A 325 10.59 -18.54 1.20
C SER A 325 10.01 -19.95 1.06
N THR A 326 8.69 -20.11 1.19
CA THR A 326 8.03 -21.41 0.98
C THR A 326 8.14 -21.90 -0.47
N ARG A 327 8.22 -20.99 -1.44
CA ARG A 327 8.41 -21.30 -2.86
C ARG A 327 9.88 -21.49 -3.27
N GLY A 328 10.82 -21.31 -2.34
CA GLY A 328 12.26 -21.39 -2.61
C GLY A 328 12.83 -20.15 -3.30
N ASP A 329 12.10 -19.04 -3.24
CA ASP A 329 12.41 -17.77 -3.90
C ASP A 329 13.00 -16.73 -2.91
N ALA A 330 13.13 -17.12 -1.63
CA ALA A 330 13.84 -16.42 -0.57
C ALA A 330 14.51 -17.44 0.38
N PRO A 331 15.48 -17.02 1.22
CA PRO A 331 16.16 -17.91 2.17
C PRO A 331 15.20 -18.73 3.04
N SER A 332 15.51 -20.01 3.25
CA SER A 332 14.59 -20.99 3.86
C SER A 332 14.24 -20.71 5.31
N PHE A 333 15.04 -19.93 6.05
CA PHE A 333 14.74 -19.59 7.43
C PHE A 333 13.54 -18.64 7.58
N PHE A 334 13.18 -17.90 6.52
CA PHE A 334 12.01 -17.01 6.55
C PHE A 334 10.66 -17.76 6.56
N LYS A 335 10.62 -19.04 6.17
CA LYS A 335 9.41 -19.88 6.27
C LYS A 335 9.19 -20.50 7.66
N ILE A 336 10.11 -20.28 8.61
CA ILE A 336 10.00 -20.84 9.96
C ILE A 336 8.96 -20.03 10.75
N THR A 337 7.92 -20.70 11.25
CA THR A 337 6.91 -20.10 12.12
C THR A 337 7.11 -20.49 13.58
N ARG A 338 6.67 -19.63 14.49
CA ARG A 338 6.66 -19.92 15.93
C ARG A 338 5.54 -20.92 16.24
N ALA A 339 5.92 -22.04 16.87
CA ALA A 339 4.99 -23.07 17.34
C ALA A 339 3.85 -22.47 18.19
N GLY A 340 2.62 -22.91 17.95
CA GLY A 340 1.40 -22.47 18.64
C GLY A 340 0.78 -21.16 18.14
N THR A 341 1.56 -20.27 17.50
CA THR A 341 1.05 -18.98 16.97
C THR A 341 1.04 -18.90 15.45
N GLY A 342 1.86 -19.69 14.76
CA GLY A 342 1.95 -19.67 13.30
C GLY A 342 2.51 -18.37 12.73
N VAL A 343 3.22 -17.57 13.54
CA VAL A 343 3.78 -16.27 13.14
C VAL A 343 5.18 -16.46 12.54
N PRO A 344 5.48 -15.91 11.34
CA PRO A 344 6.79 -16.06 10.68
C PRO A 344 7.81 -15.06 11.23
N VAL A 345 8.39 -15.38 12.39
CA VAL A 345 9.20 -14.44 13.19
C VAL A 345 10.42 -13.90 12.43
N PHE A 346 11.15 -14.75 11.71
CA PHE A 346 12.32 -14.29 10.96
C PHE A 346 11.93 -13.40 9.78
N ALA A 347 10.78 -13.64 9.14
CA ALA A 347 10.29 -12.80 8.05
C ALA A 347 9.89 -11.40 8.55
N ILE A 348 9.35 -11.33 9.78
CA ILE A 348 9.13 -10.06 10.48
C ILE A 348 10.48 -9.38 10.69
N ILE A 349 11.39 -9.97 11.46
CA ILE A 349 12.69 -9.37 11.81
C ILE A 349 13.46 -8.92 10.56
N GLY A 350 13.50 -9.75 9.50
CA GLY A 350 14.17 -9.39 8.25
C GLY A 350 13.59 -8.15 7.59
N SER A 351 12.26 -8.09 7.46
CA SER A 351 11.58 -6.93 6.86
C SER A 351 11.76 -5.66 7.71
N CYS A 352 11.67 -5.81 9.03
CA CYS A 352 11.89 -4.74 9.99
C CYS A 352 13.29 -4.16 9.92
N SER A 353 14.31 -5.02 9.92
CA SER A 353 15.71 -4.61 9.92
C SER A 353 16.07 -3.83 8.67
N VAL A 354 15.53 -4.24 7.51
CA VAL A 354 15.73 -3.49 6.27
C VAL A 354 14.99 -2.16 6.31
N ALA A 355 13.77 -2.09 6.85
CA ALA A 355 13.06 -0.83 7.02
C ALA A 355 13.81 0.13 7.96
N VAL A 356 14.35 -0.38 9.09
CA VAL A 356 15.23 0.38 9.98
C VAL A 356 16.47 0.85 9.24
N PHE A 357 17.12 -0.01 8.45
CA PHE A 357 18.30 0.37 7.67
C PHE A 357 18.00 1.48 6.66
N VAL A 358 16.89 1.38 5.93
CA VAL A 358 16.41 2.42 5.00
C VAL A 358 16.09 3.71 5.76
N ALA A 359 15.45 3.60 6.92
CA ALA A 359 15.20 4.75 7.79
C ALA A 359 16.51 5.36 8.32
N LEU A 360 17.52 4.55 8.64
CA LEU A 360 18.84 4.99 9.13
C LEU A 360 19.66 5.73 8.09
N ILE A 361 19.49 5.40 6.79
CA ILE A 361 20.12 6.18 5.70
C ILE A 361 19.68 7.66 5.76
N ASN A 362 18.49 7.96 6.29
CA ASN A 362 18.03 9.34 6.49
C ASN A 362 18.70 10.07 7.66
N PHE A 363 19.51 9.40 8.50
CA PHE A 363 20.16 10.03 9.66
C PHE A 363 21.41 10.80 9.27
N SER A 364 22.03 10.46 8.14
CA SER A 364 23.23 11.15 7.67
C SER A 364 22.80 12.40 6.88
N ASP A 365 23.08 13.58 7.42
CA ASP A 365 22.81 14.86 6.73
C ASP A 365 23.48 14.95 5.35
N THR A 366 24.57 14.20 5.13
CA THR A 366 25.27 14.08 3.85
C THR A 366 24.53 13.21 2.83
N LEU A 367 23.76 12.24 3.30
CA LEU A 367 23.01 11.29 2.46
C LEU A 367 21.53 11.62 2.38
N ARG A 368 21.02 12.53 3.22
CA ARG A 368 19.61 12.94 3.29
C ARG A 368 19.23 13.76 2.05
N PRO A 369 18.44 13.20 1.12
CA PRO A 369 17.85 14.00 0.05
C PRO A 369 16.93 15.06 0.67
N LYS A 370 16.91 16.27 0.11
CA LYS A 370 16.00 17.34 0.57
C LYS A 370 14.53 16.90 0.52
N ASP A 371 14.20 16.04 -0.43
CA ASP A 371 12.83 15.60 -0.73
C ASP A 371 12.67 14.07 -0.56
N VAL A 372 13.27 13.50 0.49
CA VAL A 372 13.30 12.04 0.63
C VAL A 372 11.90 11.41 0.68
N LEU A 373 10.93 12.08 1.31
CA LEU A 373 9.55 11.59 1.34
C LEU A 373 8.94 11.54 -0.05
N ASP A 374 9.21 12.53 -0.90
CA ASP A 374 8.71 12.56 -2.27
C ASP A 374 9.42 11.51 -3.13
N VAL A 375 10.73 11.30 -2.97
CA VAL A 375 11.46 10.23 -3.67
C VAL A 375 10.95 8.84 -3.29
N LEU A 376 10.78 8.59 -1.98
CA LEU A 376 10.24 7.31 -1.50
C LEU A 376 8.80 7.10 -1.99
N MET A 377 7.95 8.13 -1.92
CA MET A 377 6.58 8.12 -2.44
C MET A 377 6.54 7.84 -3.95
N ASN A 378 7.37 8.52 -4.73
CA ASN A 378 7.37 8.37 -6.19
C ASN A 378 7.88 7.00 -6.63
N THR A 379 8.95 6.49 -5.98
CA THR A 379 9.49 5.14 -6.25
C THR A 379 8.47 4.05 -5.94
N THR A 380 7.79 4.18 -4.81
CA THR A 380 6.76 3.22 -4.40
C THR A 380 5.50 3.31 -5.26
N GLY A 381 5.09 4.52 -5.67
CA GLY A 381 4.03 4.73 -6.65
C GLY A 381 4.31 4.06 -8.00
N MET A 382 5.56 4.11 -8.46
CA MET A 382 5.97 3.41 -9.67
C MET A 382 5.94 1.89 -9.50
N ILE A 383 6.41 1.37 -8.37
CA ILE A 383 6.30 -0.06 -8.05
C ILE A 383 4.84 -0.49 -8.03
N ALA A 384 3.93 0.31 -7.46
CA ALA A 384 2.50 0.02 -7.44
C ALA A 384 1.93 -0.14 -8.86
N LEU A 385 2.27 0.78 -9.78
CA LEU A 385 1.86 0.67 -11.19
C LEU A 385 2.38 -0.63 -11.83
N LEU A 386 3.64 -1.01 -11.60
CA LEU A 386 4.22 -2.25 -12.15
C LEU A 386 3.54 -3.50 -11.57
N VAL A 387 3.28 -3.53 -10.27
CA VAL A 387 2.55 -4.63 -9.61
C VAL A 387 1.14 -4.74 -10.18
N TYR A 388 0.42 -3.64 -10.31
CA TYR A 388 -0.94 -3.60 -10.86
C TYR A 388 -0.98 -4.00 -12.34
N LEU A 389 0.04 -3.63 -13.11
CA LEU A 389 0.19 -4.08 -14.50
C LEU A 389 0.26 -5.61 -14.58
N VAL A 390 1.08 -6.23 -13.73
CA VAL A 390 1.20 -7.70 -13.70
C VAL A 390 -0.07 -8.36 -13.15
N ILE A 391 -0.78 -7.75 -12.20
CA ILE A 391 -2.11 -8.23 -11.78
C ILE A 391 -3.07 -8.28 -12.96
N ALA A 392 -3.13 -7.23 -13.78
CA ALA A 392 -4.02 -7.17 -14.95
C ALA A 392 -3.68 -8.24 -15.99
N PHE A 393 -2.38 -8.43 -16.32
CA PHE A 393 -1.95 -9.52 -17.20
C PHE A 393 -2.23 -10.90 -16.63
N SER A 394 -2.06 -11.08 -15.32
CA SER A 394 -2.31 -12.35 -14.63
C SER A 394 -3.80 -12.70 -14.68
N GLN A 395 -4.68 -11.72 -14.43
CA GLN A 395 -6.12 -11.91 -14.53
C GLN A 395 -6.53 -12.28 -15.96
N LEU A 396 -6.01 -11.60 -16.98
CA LEU A 396 -6.33 -11.90 -18.38
C LEU A 396 -6.01 -13.36 -18.76
N LYS A 397 -4.85 -13.87 -18.34
CA LYS A 397 -4.44 -15.25 -18.61
C LYS A 397 -5.19 -16.26 -17.74
N MET A 398 -5.32 -15.98 -16.44
CA MET A 398 -5.96 -16.89 -15.48
C MET A 398 -7.44 -17.03 -15.77
N ARG A 399 -8.13 -15.95 -16.16
CA ARG A 399 -9.54 -15.98 -16.59
C ARG A 399 -9.77 -16.95 -17.75
N ARG A 400 -8.97 -16.85 -18.80
CA ARG A 400 -9.06 -17.74 -19.98
C ARG A 400 -8.83 -19.20 -19.59
N LYS A 401 -7.89 -19.45 -18.67
CA LYS A 401 -7.63 -20.80 -18.16
C LYS A 401 -8.81 -21.35 -17.35
N LEU A 402 -9.39 -20.55 -16.45
CA LEU A 402 -10.55 -20.94 -15.65
C LEU A 402 -11.79 -21.21 -16.53
N GLU A 403 -12.01 -20.41 -17.57
CA GLU A 403 -13.09 -20.62 -18.55
C GLU A 403 -12.87 -21.90 -19.37
N ALA A 404 -11.65 -22.17 -19.83
CA ALA A 404 -11.31 -23.39 -20.55
C ALA A 404 -11.46 -24.65 -19.68
N GLU A 405 -11.21 -24.54 -18.37
CA GLU A 405 -11.40 -25.61 -17.40
C GLU A 405 -12.87 -25.78 -16.94
N GLY A 406 -13.79 -24.92 -17.40
CA GLY A 406 -15.20 -24.97 -17.00
C GLY A 406 -15.44 -24.66 -15.52
N LYS A 407 -14.49 -24.01 -14.83
CA LYS A 407 -14.61 -23.70 -13.40
C LYS A 407 -15.56 -22.54 -13.15
N GLU A 408 -16.37 -22.66 -12.10
CA GLU A 408 -17.26 -21.57 -11.68
C GLU A 408 -16.46 -20.41 -11.08
N ILE A 409 -16.69 -19.21 -11.61
CA ILE A 409 -16.03 -17.98 -11.18
C ILE A 409 -17.02 -17.15 -10.37
N ARG A 410 -16.86 -17.15 -9.04
CA ARG A 410 -17.77 -16.48 -8.09
C ARG A 410 -17.77 -14.96 -8.21
N LEU A 411 -16.59 -14.36 -8.36
CA LEU A 411 -16.45 -12.92 -8.59
C LEU A 411 -15.91 -12.69 -9.99
N LYS A 412 -16.68 -12.01 -10.85
CA LYS A 412 -16.27 -11.74 -12.23
C LYS A 412 -15.85 -10.29 -12.41
N MET A 413 -14.79 -10.07 -13.18
CA MET A 413 -14.43 -8.77 -13.72
C MET A 413 -15.53 -8.23 -14.62
N TRP A 414 -15.85 -6.94 -14.50
CA TRP A 414 -16.85 -6.29 -15.34
C TRP A 414 -16.34 -6.13 -16.78
N LEU A 415 -17.23 -6.28 -17.76
CA LEU A 415 -16.95 -6.09 -19.19
C LEU A 415 -15.63 -6.76 -19.66
N PHE A 416 -15.35 -7.97 -19.16
CA PHE A 416 -14.14 -8.71 -19.55
C PHE A 416 -14.16 -9.04 -21.05
N PRO A 417 -13.04 -8.88 -21.80
CA PRO A 417 -11.69 -8.45 -21.36
C PRO A 417 -11.41 -6.95 -21.48
N TRP A 418 -12.37 -6.13 -21.91
CA TRP A 418 -12.16 -4.73 -22.30
C TRP A 418 -11.67 -3.84 -21.16
N LEU A 419 -12.25 -3.94 -19.96
CA LEU A 419 -11.76 -3.17 -18.82
C LEU A 419 -10.36 -3.60 -18.37
N THR A 420 -9.99 -4.87 -18.55
CA THR A 420 -8.62 -5.33 -18.30
C THR A 420 -7.63 -4.71 -19.29
N TYR A 421 -7.99 -4.64 -20.57
CA TYR A 421 -7.16 -3.95 -21.57
C TYR A 421 -7.05 -2.45 -21.31
N LEU A 422 -8.14 -1.80 -20.92
CA LEU A 422 -8.14 -0.38 -20.54
C LEU A 422 -7.15 -0.11 -19.40
N VAL A 423 -7.15 -0.94 -18.35
CA VAL A 423 -6.21 -0.84 -17.23
C VAL A 423 -4.76 -0.99 -17.69
N ILE A 424 -4.47 -2.00 -18.54
CA ILE A 424 -3.12 -2.22 -19.08
C ILE A 424 -2.64 -1.01 -19.87
N VAL A 425 -3.47 -0.52 -20.81
CA VAL A 425 -3.15 0.64 -21.66
C VAL A 425 -2.97 1.90 -20.81
N PHE A 426 -3.82 2.11 -19.81
CA PHE A 426 -3.74 3.25 -18.90
C PHE A 426 -2.42 3.24 -18.11
N ILE A 427 -2.06 2.12 -17.49
CA ILE A 427 -0.79 2.01 -16.72
C ILE A 427 0.41 2.21 -17.65
N ILE A 428 0.44 1.56 -18.82
CA ILE A 428 1.52 1.74 -19.79
C ILE A 428 1.60 3.21 -20.24
N GLY A 429 0.46 3.85 -20.52
CA GLY A 429 0.39 5.26 -20.88
C GLY A 429 0.98 6.17 -19.80
N CYS A 430 0.67 5.91 -18.52
CA CYS A 430 1.26 6.64 -17.40
C CYS A 430 2.78 6.47 -17.37
N LEU A 431 3.28 5.24 -17.44
CA LEU A 431 4.72 4.95 -17.41
C LEU A 431 5.48 5.56 -18.59
N VAL A 432 4.90 5.49 -19.79
CA VAL A 432 5.47 6.09 -21.00
C VAL A 432 5.50 7.60 -20.87
N THR A 433 4.41 8.23 -20.44
CA THR A 433 4.37 9.69 -20.23
C THR A 433 5.43 10.14 -19.24
N MET A 434 5.55 9.44 -18.09
CA MET A 434 6.57 9.74 -17.07
C MET A 434 8.00 9.57 -17.59
N ALA A 435 8.24 8.67 -18.56
CA ALA A 435 9.55 8.51 -19.19
C ALA A 435 9.97 9.71 -20.05
N PHE A 436 9.03 10.57 -20.44
CA PHE A 436 9.28 11.79 -21.20
C PHE A 436 9.29 13.07 -20.35
N VAL A 437 8.88 13.01 -19.09
CA VAL A 437 8.95 14.16 -18.17
C VAL A 437 10.34 14.21 -17.52
N PRO A 438 11.16 15.25 -17.76
CA PRO A 438 12.57 15.31 -17.34
C PRO A 438 12.81 14.96 -15.87
N ASP A 439 11.98 15.49 -14.97
CA ASP A 439 12.12 15.30 -13.51
C ASP A 439 11.89 13.86 -13.06
N TYR A 440 11.17 13.06 -13.86
CA TYR A 440 10.80 11.67 -13.53
C TYR A 440 11.53 10.62 -14.37
N GLN A 441 12.32 11.02 -15.37
CA GLN A 441 13.06 10.05 -16.21
C GLN A 441 13.99 9.17 -15.38
N VAL A 442 14.77 9.78 -14.49
CA VAL A 442 15.71 9.06 -13.64
C VAL A 442 14.96 8.05 -12.78
N LEU A 443 13.82 8.43 -12.21
CA LEU A 443 12.97 7.54 -11.43
C LEU A 443 12.45 6.37 -12.27
N VAL A 444 11.94 6.65 -13.47
CA VAL A 444 11.36 5.64 -14.37
C VAL A 444 12.42 4.63 -14.82
N PHE A 445 13.56 5.12 -15.30
CA PHE A 445 14.61 4.24 -15.78
C PHE A 445 15.29 3.47 -14.64
N SER A 446 15.55 4.09 -13.48
CA SER A 446 16.17 3.40 -12.34
C SER A 446 15.26 2.33 -11.74
N THR A 447 13.98 2.64 -11.51
CA THR A 447 13.02 1.68 -10.96
C THR A 447 12.68 0.58 -11.98
N GLY A 448 12.55 0.95 -13.25
CA GLY A 448 12.35 0.00 -14.35
C GLY A 448 13.54 -0.94 -14.53
N ALA A 449 14.77 -0.42 -14.48
CA ALA A 449 15.98 -1.23 -14.52
C ALA A 449 16.09 -2.15 -13.30
N ALA A 450 15.79 -1.66 -12.09
CA ALA A 450 15.76 -2.50 -10.89
C ALA A 450 14.74 -3.63 -11.01
N ALA A 451 13.52 -3.35 -11.48
CA ALA A 451 12.50 -4.36 -11.75
C ALA A 451 12.95 -5.38 -12.80
N ALA A 452 13.61 -4.93 -13.87
CA ALA A 452 14.16 -5.80 -14.90
C ALA A 452 15.29 -6.69 -14.36
N ILE A 453 16.18 -6.16 -13.52
CA ILE A 453 17.24 -6.92 -12.86
C ILE A 453 16.64 -8.01 -11.96
N VAL A 454 15.63 -7.68 -11.15
CA VAL A 454 14.91 -8.67 -10.33
C VAL A 454 14.27 -9.75 -11.20
N ALA A 455 13.67 -9.37 -12.34
CA ALA A 455 13.10 -10.33 -13.28
C ALA A 455 14.16 -11.25 -13.89
N LEU A 456 15.30 -10.71 -14.32
CA LEU A 456 16.42 -11.47 -14.86
C LEU A 456 17.01 -12.43 -13.82
N MET A 457 17.14 -11.99 -12.56
CA MET A 457 17.55 -12.87 -11.45
C MET A 457 16.57 -14.03 -11.26
N GLY A 458 15.27 -13.75 -11.27
CA GLY A 458 14.23 -14.78 -11.20
C GLY A 458 14.35 -15.78 -12.35
N VAL A 459 14.47 -15.31 -13.60
CA VAL A 459 14.68 -16.20 -14.76
C VAL A 459 15.93 -17.05 -14.58
N PHE A 460 17.06 -16.45 -14.20
CA PHE A 460 18.33 -17.15 -14.04
C PHE A 460 18.27 -18.23 -12.94
N MET A 461 17.72 -17.90 -11.77
CA MET A 461 17.56 -18.83 -10.66
C MET A 461 16.70 -20.04 -11.06
N HIS A 462 15.61 -19.81 -11.78
CA HIS A 462 14.71 -20.90 -12.19
C HIS A 462 15.26 -21.75 -13.32
N VAL A 463 15.95 -21.16 -14.30
CA VAL A 463 16.65 -21.93 -15.35
C VAL A 463 17.73 -22.82 -14.74
N ARG A 464 18.48 -22.30 -13.75
CA ARG A 464 19.51 -23.08 -13.03
C ARG A 464 18.90 -24.24 -12.24
N ALA A 465 17.83 -23.99 -11.49
CA ALA A 465 17.13 -25.04 -10.74
C ALA A 465 16.53 -26.12 -11.67
N ALA A 466 15.95 -25.73 -12.80
CA ALA A 466 15.42 -26.66 -13.79
C ALA A 466 16.51 -27.53 -14.45
N ARG A 467 17.74 -27.00 -14.62
CA ARG A 467 18.89 -27.77 -15.11
C ARG A 467 19.39 -28.77 -14.07
N GLN A 468 19.41 -28.40 -12.78
CA GLN A 468 19.83 -29.28 -11.69
C GLN A 468 18.86 -30.44 -11.40
N LEU A 469 17.58 -30.32 -11.78
CA LEU A 469 16.61 -31.41 -11.67
C LEU A 469 16.65 -32.40 -12.85
N LYS A 470 17.35 -32.04 -13.94
CA LYS A 470 17.45 -32.83 -15.17
C LYS A 470 18.78 -33.59 -15.32
N GLY A 471 19.79 -33.26 -14.53
CA GLY A 471 21.06 -33.99 -14.44
C GLY A 471 21.16 -34.65 -13.08
#